data_AF-A0A914NXI1-F1
#
_entry.id   AF-A0A914NXI1-F1
#
_cell.length_a   1.000
_cell.length_b   1.000
_cell.length_c   1.000
_cell.angle_alpha   90.00
_cell.angle_beta   90.00
_cell.angle_gamma   90.00
#
_symmetry.space_group_name_H-M   'P 1'
#
loop_
_entity.id
_entity.type
_entity.pdbx_description
1 polymer ?
#
loop_
_entity_poly.entity_id
_entity_poly.type
_entity_poly.pdbx_seq_one_letter_code
_entity_poly.pdbx_strand_id
1 'polypeptide(L)'
;MPLIYFLFTRKNPLKVAKGMLQALVTAFGTASGGAALPVSMRCMEENLKIDSRITRFVLPLGSTINMDGNALYEAVAVIFIAQLNNVTLTLTEVITVSFIATIASLGLNSVPAGLVSIFVILSTVGLPVKDIPLVITADWLLDRIRTSINVLGDAFVASTVSHYLEFKLKETDNKLIKNEEEKEGREFNNDLKIKQLNNPLISSRHHSQDNNTQLARTSND
;
A
#
# COMPACT_ATOMS: atom_id res chain seq x y z
N MET A 1 9.55 -7.37 -13.19
CA MET A 1 8.75 -6.23 -12.70
C MET A 1 8.79 -4.97 -13.57
N PRO A 2 9.94 -4.38 -13.95
CA PRO A 2 9.96 -3.12 -14.71
C PRO A 2 9.19 -3.15 -16.05
N LEU A 3 9.28 -4.28 -16.78
CA LEU A 3 8.55 -4.47 -18.03
C LEU A 3 7.04 -4.54 -17.81
N ILE A 4 6.59 -5.24 -16.75
CA ILE A 4 5.17 -5.36 -16.38
C ILE A 4 4.62 -3.97 -16.05
N TYR A 5 5.32 -3.21 -15.20
CA TYR A 5 4.96 -1.82 -14.89
C TYR A 5 4.84 -0.97 -16.16
N PHE A 6 5.82 -1.05 -17.06
CA PHE A 6 5.81 -0.31 -18.32
C PHE A 6 4.63 -0.72 -19.21
N LEU A 7 4.29 -2.01 -19.28
CA LEU A 7 3.19 -2.50 -20.10
C LEU A 7 1.84 -1.93 -19.63
N PHE A 8 1.61 -1.93 -18.32
CA PHE A 8 0.34 -1.48 -17.72
C PHE A 8 0.21 0.03 -17.56
N THR A 9 1.31 0.77 -17.39
CA THR A 9 1.26 2.21 -17.13
C THR A 9 1.80 3.06 -18.27
N ARG A 10 2.56 2.46 -19.20
CA ARG A 10 3.34 3.15 -20.24
C ARG A 10 4.27 4.25 -19.70
N LYS A 11 4.60 4.22 -18.39
CA LYS A 11 5.50 5.15 -17.72
C LYS A 11 6.89 4.53 -17.54
N ASN A 12 7.91 5.38 -17.50
CA ASN A 12 9.30 4.93 -17.34
C ASN A 12 9.53 4.30 -15.94
N PRO A 13 9.85 2.99 -15.84
CA PRO A 13 10.06 2.30 -14.57
C PRO A 13 11.28 2.81 -13.79
N LEU A 14 12.25 3.42 -14.48
CA LEU A 14 13.45 3.97 -13.83
C LEU A 14 13.11 5.13 -12.90
N LYS A 15 12.00 5.83 -13.12
CA LYS A 15 11.55 6.89 -12.20
C LYS A 15 11.20 6.30 -10.83
N VAL A 16 10.48 5.17 -10.82
CA VAL A 16 10.13 4.44 -9.60
C VAL A 16 11.40 3.95 -8.90
N ALA A 17 12.30 3.27 -9.62
CA ALA A 17 13.54 2.76 -9.05
C ALA A 17 14.42 3.88 -8.45
N LYS A 18 14.55 5.03 -9.14
CA LYS A 18 15.30 6.18 -8.63
C LYS A 18 14.63 6.82 -7.40
N GLY A 19 13.31 6.99 -7.42
CA GLY A 19 12.57 7.55 -6.29
C GLY A 19 12.62 6.68 -5.03
N MET A 20 12.82 5.37 -5.20
CA MET A 20 12.91 4.39 -4.11
C MET A 20 14.33 4.15 -3.60
N LEU A 21 15.37 4.77 -4.17
CA LEU A 21 16.77 4.42 -3.89
C LEU A 21 17.11 4.39 -2.39
N GLN A 22 16.63 5.36 -1.61
CA GLN A 22 16.88 5.41 -0.17
C GLN A 22 16.25 4.21 0.55
N ALA A 23 15.01 3.87 0.22
CA ALA A 23 14.32 2.70 0.78
C ALA A 23 15.01 1.38 0.37
N LEU A 24 15.52 1.29 -0.86
CA LEU A 24 16.29 0.12 -1.31
C LEU A 24 17.58 -0.05 -0.53
N VAL A 25 18.32 1.05 -0.29
CA VAL A 25 19.54 1.02 0.53
C VAL A 25 19.22 0.65 1.97
N THR A 26 18.14 1.19 2.54
CA THR A 26 17.67 0.80 3.89
C THR A 26 17.34 -0.69 3.94
N ALA A 27 16.55 -1.19 3.00
CA ALA A 27 16.17 -2.60 2.91
C ALA A 27 17.39 -3.52 2.77
N PHE A 28 18.37 -3.12 1.96
CA PHE A 28 19.63 -3.84 1.81
C PHE A 28 20.45 -3.84 3.12
N GLY A 29 20.51 -2.70 3.82
CA GLY A 29 21.25 -2.58 5.07
C GLY A 29 20.63 -3.38 6.22
N THR A 30 19.31 -3.33 6.35
CA THR A 30 18.56 -3.97 7.46
C THR A 30 18.21 -5.42 7.18
N ALA A 31 18.23 -5.85 5.91
CA ALA A 31 17.69 -7.13 5.45
C ALA A 31 16.20 -7.35 5.83
N SER A 32 15.44 -6.27 6.07
CA SER A 32 14.04 -6.36 6.50
C SER A 32 13.13 -5.39 5.73
N GLY A 33 12.11 -5.95 5.06
CA GLY A 33 11.08 -5.19 4.35
C GLY A 33 10.23 -4.35 5.32
N GLY A 34 9.86 -4.93 6.47
CA GLY A 34 9.13 -4.22 7.51
C GLY A 34 9.92 -3.06 8.12
N ALA A 35 11.23 -3.22 8.33
CA ALA A 35 12.08 -2.12 8.80
C ALA A 35 12.26 -1.01 7.75
N ALA A 36 12.23 -1.37 6.46
CA ALA A 36 12.30 -0.43 5.35
C ALA A 36 10.95 0.21 4.99
N LEU A 37 9.83 -0.27 5.55
CA LEU A 37 8.48 0.15 5.20
C LEU A 37 8.23 1.66 5.43
N PRO A 38 8.61 2.27 6.57
CA PRO A 38 8.39 3.70 6.77
C PRO A 38 9.17 4.57 5.76
N VAL A 39 10.40 4.16 5.44
CA VAL A 39 11.24 4.83 4.44
C VAL A 39 10.64 4.66 3.04
N SER A 40 10.09 3.48 2.74
CA SER A 40 9.40 3.18 1.48
C SER A 40 8.18 4.06 1.29
N MET A 41 7.30 4.16 2.30
CA MET A 41 6.14 5.06 2.28
C MET A 41 6.55 6.51 1.99
N ARG A 42 7.54 7.00 2.73
CA ARG A 42 8.07 8.36 2.54
C ARG A 42 8.62 8.58 1.13
N CYS A 43 9.42 7.66 0.61
CA CYS A 43 9.96 7.75 -0.76
C CYS A 43 8.84 7.81 -1.81
N MET A 44 7.78 7.02 -1.64
CA MET A 44 6.67 7.00 -2.59
C MET A 44 5.82 8.28 -2.52
N GLU A 45 5.53 8.77 -1.32
CA GLU A 45 4.73 9.98 -1.11
C GLU A 45 5.51 11.24 -1.51
N GLU A 46 6.77 11.36 -1.08
CA GLU A 46 7.58 12.57 -1.29
C GLU A 46 8.24 12.61 -2.68
N ASN A 47 8.87 11.51 -3.13
CA ASN A 47 9.65 11.50 -4.38
C ASN A 47 8.80 11.14 -5.59
N LEU A 48 7.87 10.19 -5.45
CA LEU A 48 7.02 9.70 -6.53
C LEU A 48 5.64 10.37 -6.58
N LYS A 49 5.29 11.17 -5.56
CA LYS A 49 4.02 11.90 -5.44
C LYS A 49 2.79 10.98 -5.53
N ILE A 50 2.91 9.79 -4.96
CA ILE A 50 1.80 8.84 -4.88
C ILE A 50 0.93 9.17 -3.66
N ASP A 51 -0.38 9.06 -3.83
CA ASP A 51 -1.37 9.34 -2.79
C ASP A 51 -1.15 8.45 -1.54
N SER A 52 -1.18 9.06 -0.36
CA SER A 52 -0.93 8.38 0.90
C SER A 52 -1.97 7.30 1.22
N ARG A 53 -3.20 7.41 0.69
CA ARG A 53 -4.23 6.38 0.83
C ARG A 53 -3.81 5.08 0.15
N ILE A 54 -3.09 5.17 -0.97
CA ILE A 54 -2.60 4.00 -1.71
C ILE A 54 -1.36 3.43 -1.02
N THR A 55 -0.37 4.25 -0.67
CA THR A 55 0.88 3.78 -0.05
C THR A 55 0.61 3.09 1.29
N ARG A 56 -0.25 3.67 2.13
CA ARG A 56 -0.62 3.13 3.45
C ARG A 56 -1.45 1.86 3.40
N PHE A 57 -2.05 1.54 2.25
CA PHE A 57 -2.76 0.30 2.05
C PHE A 57 -1.88 -0.76 1.37
N VAL A 58 -1.28 -0.40 0.24
CA VAL A 58 -0.57 -1.36 -0.63
C VAL A 58 0.76 -1.79 -0.04
N LEU A 59 1.55 -0.87 0.55
CA LEU A 59 2.90 -1.22 1.03
C LEU A 59 2.90 -2.13 2.27
N PRO A 60 2.06 -1.92 3.30
CA PRO A 60 1.98 -2.87 4.42
C PRO A 60 1.54 -4.26 3.97
N LEU A 61 0.55 -4.34 3.07
CA LEU A 61 0.08 -5.60 2.52
C LEU A 61 1.16 -6.28 1.66
N GLY A 62 1.86 -5.51 0.83
CA GLY A 62 2.97 -5.95 0.00
C GLY A 62 4.11 -6.52 0.84
N SER A 63 4.57 -5.79 1.86
CA SER A 63 5.68 -6.22 2.72
C SER A 63 5.42 -7.54 3.45
N THR A 64 4.17 -8.00 3.58
CA THR A 64 3.84 -9.29 4.17
C THR A 64 3.65 -10.38 3.12
N ILE A 65 2.99 -10.07 2.00
CA ILE A 65 2.56 -11.07 1.01
C ILE A 65 3.58 -11.23 -0.13
N ASN A 66 4.21 -10.14 -0.56
CA ASN A 66 5.11 -10.10 -1.70
C ASN A 66 6.51 -10.58 -1.31
N MET A 67 6.73 -11.89 -1.44
CA MET A 67 8.02 -12.54 -1.21
C MET A 67 8.51 -13.31 -2.45
N ASP A 68 8.26 -12.80 -3.65
CA ASP A 68 8.72 -13.42 -4.91
C ASP A 68 10.23 -13.72 -4.92
N GLY A 69 11.05 -12.82 -4.35
CA GLY A 69 12.49 -13.03 -4.23
C GLY A 69 12.87 -14.24 -3.37
N ASN A 70 12.05 -14.57 -2.37
CA ASN A 70 12.27 -15.73 -1.50
C ASN A 70 11.87 -17.03 -2.19
N ALA A 71 10.70 -17.07 -2.85
CA ALA A 71 10.29 -18.23 -3.65
C ALA A 71 11.33 -18.58 -4.75
N LEU A 72 11.84 -17.56 -5.46
CA LEU A 72 12.87 -17.75 -6.47
C LEU A 72 14.16 -18.32 -5.86
N TYR A 73 14.60 -17.76 -4.73
CA TYR A 73 15.80 -18.22 -4.05
C TYR A 73 15.68 -19.66 -3.57
N GLU A 74 14.57 -20.03 -2.94
CA GLU A 74 14.33 -21.39 -2.46
C GLU A 74 14.38 -22.40 -3.61
N ALA A 75 13.73 -22.11 -4.73
CA ALA A 75 13.75 -22.97 -5.91
C ALA A 75 15.17 -23.11 -6.48
N VAL A 76 15.91 -22.01 -6.62
CA VAL A 76 17.29 -22.03 -7.14
C VAL A 76 18.24 -22.75 -6.18
N ALA A 77 18.11 -22.55 -4.86
CA ALA A 77 18.94 -23.20 -3.86
C ALA A 77 18.75 -24.73 -3.86
N VAL A 78 17.52 -25.21 -3.99
CA VAL A 78 17.20 -26.65 -4.07
C VAL A 78 17.78 -27.27 -5.34
N ILE A 79 17.62 -26.60 -6.49
CA ILE A 79 18.21 -27.06 -7.75
C ILE A 79 19.73 -27.10 -7.66
N PHE A 80 20.34 -26.08 -7.04
CA PHE A 80 21.78 -26.03 -6.81
C PHE A 80 22.28 -27.18 -5.94
N ILE A 81 21.59 -27.50 -4.83
CA ILE A 81 21.92 -28.64 -3.96
C ILE A 81 21.79 -29.97 -4.71
N ALA A 82 20.76 -30.11 -5.55
CA ALA A 82 20.60 -31.30 -6.39
C ALA A 82 21.79 -31.48 -7.34
N GLN A 83 22.19 -30.39 -8.02
CA GLN A 83 23.34 -30.37 -8.94
C GLN A 83 24.66 -30.70 -8.22
N LEU A 84 24.87 -30.16 -7.02
CA LEU A 84 26.05 -30.47 -6.20
C LEU A 84 26.17 -31.95 -5.82
N ASN A 85 25.03 -32.61 -5.60
CA ASN A 85 24.98 -34.04 -5.29
C ASN A 85 24.90 -34.93 -6.53
N ASN A 86 25.07 -34.37 -7.73
CA ASN A 86 24.91 -35.08 -9.01
C ASN A 86 23.52 -35.74 -9.17
N VAL A 87 22.50 -35.18 -8.52
CA VAL A 87 21.10 -35.60 -8.67
C VAL A 87 20.47 -34.80 -9.80
N THR A 88 19.97 -35.50 -10.82
CA THR A 88 19.25 -34.86 -11.92
C THR A 88 17.77 -34.77 -11.55
N LEU A 89 17.27 -33.55 -11.36
CA LEU A 89 15.84 -33.32 -11.18
C LEU A 89 15.13 -33.46 -12.51
N THR A 90 14.06 -34.25 -12.53
CA THR A 90 13.10 -34.34 -13.62
C THR A 90 12.28 -33.04 -13.71
N LEU A 91 11.67 -32.79 -14.87
CA LEU A 91 10.80 -31.61 -15.05
C LEU A 91 9.66 -31.56 -14.02
N THR A 92 9.09 -32.71 -13.67
CA THR A 92 8.03 -32.83 -12.66
C THR A 92 8.52 -32.42 -11.27
N GLU A 93 9.74 -32.79 -10.89
CA GLU A 93 10.33 -32.40 -9.61
C GLU A 93 10.64 -30.91 -9.58
N VAL A 94 11.15 -30.32 -10.67
CA VAL A 94 11.38 -28.87 -10.76
C VAL A 94 10.08 -28.08 -10.61
N ILE A 95 8.99 -28.54 -11.24
CA ILE A 95 7.66 -27.92 -11.09
C ILE A 95 7.17 -28.06 -9.65
N THR A 96 7.30 -29.24 -9.05
CA THR A 96 6.93 -29.49 -7.65
C THR A 96 7.71 -28.60 -6.69
N VAL A 97 9.03 -28.48 -6.85
CA VAL A 97 9.89 -27.58 -6.06
C VAL A 97 9.42 -26.14 -6.18
N SER A 98 9.16 -25.67 -7.40
CA SER A 98 8.72 -24.29 -7.65
C SER A 98 7.37 -24.01 -6.97
N PHE A 99 6.44 -24.97 -7.01
CA PHE A 99 5.14 -24.86 -6.37
C PHE A 99 5.25 -24.84 -4.84
N ILE A 100 6.03 -25.74 -4.25
CA ILE A 100 6.25 -25.77 -2.79
C ILE A 100 6.97 -24.51 -2.32
N ALA A 101 8.00 -24.05 -3.03
CA ALA A 101 8.72 -22.81 -2.73
C ALA A 101 7.78 -21.59 -2.75
N THR A 102 6.84 -21.54 -3.70
CA THR A 102 5.84 -20.47 -3.76
C THR A 102 4.93 -20.49 -2.51
N ILE A 103 4.43 -21.66 -2.12
CA ILE A 103 3.59 -21.81 -0.92
C ILE A 103 4.37 -21.49 0.35
N ALA A 104 5.60 -22.01 0.47
CA ALA A 104 6.49 -21.80 1.60
C ALA A 104 6.78 -20.31 1.79
N SER A 105 7.06 -19.59 0.70
CA SER A 105 7.30 -18.16 0.70
C SER A 105 6.11 -17.32 1.17
N LEU A 106 4.87 -17.81 0.99
CA LEU A 106 3.66 -17.12 1.47
C LEU A 106 3.31 -17.45 2.92
N GLY A 107 3.66 -18.66 3.39
CA GLY A 107 3.21 -19.19 4.68
C GLY A 107 4.23 -19.10 5.81
N LEU A 108 5.53 -19.00 5.50
CA LEU A 108 6.59 -18.99 6.51
C LEU A 108 7.12 -17.58 6.81
N ASN A 109 6.75 -16.57 6.02
CA ASN A 109 7.04 -15.14 6.17
C ASN A 109 6.87 -14.54 7.59
N SER A 110 6.13 -15.18 8.50
CA SER A 110 5.92 -14.75 9.89
C SER A 110 6.97 -15.28 10.89
N VAL A 111 7.84 -16.20 10.48
CA VAL A 111 8.90 -16.83 11.28
C VAL A 111 10.24 -16.52 10.59
N PRO A 112 11.40 -16.49 11.28
CA PRO A 112 12.70 -16.32 10.61
C PRO A 112 12.96 -17.51 9.65
N ALA A 113 12.49 -17.38 8.40
CA ALA A 113 12.03 -18.53 7.61
C ALA A 113 13.00 -19.06 6.55
N GLY A 114 14.02 -18.29 6.14
CA GLY A 114 14.82 -18.65 4.98
C GLY A 114 15.49 -20.02 5.05
N LEU A 115 15.75 -20.54 6.26
CA LEU A 115 16.38 -21.85 6.47
C LEU A 115 15.39 -22.99 6.70
N VAL A 116 14.25 -22.70 7.34
CA VAL A 116 13.23 -23.72 7.64
C VAL A 116 12.53 -24.15 6.35
N SER A 117 12.25 -23.21 5.46
CA SER A 117 11.61 -23.51 4.17
C SER A 117 12.48 -24.39 3.27
N ILE A 118 13.77 -24.09 3.14
CA ILE A 118 14.72 -24.91 2.38
C ILE A 118 14.77 -26.34 2.93
N PHE A 119 14.83 -26.49 4.26
CA PHE A 119 14.81 -27.82 4.88
C PHE A 119 13.55 -28.61 4.54
N VAL A 120 12.38 -27.98 4.60
CA VAL A 120 11.08 -28.59 4.25
C VAL A 120 11.07 -29.03 2.79
N ILE A 121 11.52 -28.17 1.87
CA ILE A 121 11.52 -28.47 0.44
C ILE A 121 12.47 -29.63 0.13
N LEU A 122 13.71 -29.58 0.64
CA LEU A 122 14.70 -30.65 0.45
C LEU A 122 14.20 -32.00 0.99
N SER A 123 13.58 -32.00 2.17
CA SER A 123 12.99 -33.21 2.77
C SER A 123 11.86 -33.77 1.91
N THR A 124 11.07 -32.89 1.28
CA THR A 124 9.93 -33.30 0.43
C THR A 124 10.40 -33.93 -0.88
N VAL A 125 11.52 -33.48 -1.45
CA VAL A 125 12.10 -34.05 -2.67
C VAL A 125 13.15 -35.13 -2.41
N GLY A 126 13.39 -35.50 -1.15
CA GLY A 126 14.34 -36.55 -0.78
C GLY A 126 15.82 -36.19 -1.00
N LEU A 127 16.16 -34.90 -1.05
CA LEU A 127 17.53 -34.44 -1.22
C LEU A 127 18.27 -34.34 0.13
N PRO A 128 19.59 -34.60 0.14
CA PRO A 128 20.37 -34.56 1.36
C PRO A 128 20.49 -33.13 1.91
N VAL A 129 20.09 -32.95 3.18
CA VAL A 129 20.13 -31.66 3.88
C VAL A 129 21.53 -31.26 4.36
N LYS A 130 22.52 -32.15 4.21
CA LYS A 130 23.91 -31.94 4.67
C LYS A 130 24.60 -30.75 3.98
N ASP A 131 24.13 -30.35 2.80
CA ASP A 131 24.73 -29.30 1.98
C ASP A 131 24.08 -27.92 2.17
N ILE A 132 23.06 -27.82 3.03
CA ILE A 132 22.45 -26.53 3.45
C ILE A 132 23.49 -25.50 3.95
N PRO A 133 24.53 -25.87 4.74
CA PRO A 133 25.51 -24.89 5.23
C PRO A 133 26.24 -24.10 4.13
N LEU A 134 26.42 -24.68 2.94
CA LEU A 134 27.00 -23.98 1.80
C LEU A 134 26.12 -22.82 1.33
N VAL A 135 24.80 -23.04 1.31
CA VAL A 135 23.82 -22.00 0.95
C VAL A 135 23.76 -20.93 2.05
N ILE A 136 23.77 -21.33 3.32
CA ILE A 136 23.78 -20.40 4.48
C ILE A 136 24.94 -19.42 4.41
N THR A 137 26.11 -19.88 3.95
CA THR A 137 27.32 -19.04 3.86
C THR A 137 27.13 -17.87 2.89
N ALA A 138 26.31 -18.03 1.85
CA ALA A 138 25.97 -16.96 0.91
C ALA A 138 24.68 -16.20 1.28
N ASP A 139 23.83 -16.79 2.14
CA ASP A 139 22.49 -16.29 2.43
C ASP A 139 22.50 -14.88 3.04
N TRP A 140 23.52 -14.51 3.82
CA TRP A 140 23.61 -13.16 4.39
C TRP A 140 23.56 -12.06 3.31
N LEU A 141 24.18 -12.27 2.15
CA LEU A 141 24.16 -11.30 1.06
C LEU A 141 22.90 -11.45 0.20
N LEU A 142 22.53 -12.69 -0.10
CA LEU A 142 21.36 -12.99 -0.93
C LEU A 142 20.08 -12.47 -0.27
N ASP A 143 19.94 -12.60 1.04
CA ASP A 143 18.80 -12.10 1.81
C ASP A 143 18.61 -10.59 1.64
N ARG A 144 19.70 -9.83 1.73
CA ARG A 144 19.68 -8.36 1.54
C ARG A 144 19.24 -7.99 0.12
N ILE A 145 19.68 -8.74 -0.88
CA ILE A 145 19.28 -8.55 -2.28
C ILE A 145 17.80 -8.88 -2.45
N ARG A 146 17.33 -10.02 -1.94
CA ARG A 146 15.92 -10.46 -2.01
C ARG A 146 15.00 -9.42 -1.39
N THR A 147 15.32 -8.97 -0.17
CA THR A 147 14.55 -7.95 0.54
C THR A 147 14.46 -6.66 -0.27
N SER A 148 15.57 -6.21 -0.87
CA SER A 148 15.59 -5.01 -1.71
C SER A 148 14.70 -5.17 -2.95
N ILE A 149 14.70 -6.34 -3.58
CA ILE A 149 13.87 -6.64 -4.75
C ILE A 149 12.38 -6.69 -4.38
N ASN A 150 12.02 -7.29 -3.23
CA ASN A 150 10.63 -7.33 -2.75
C ASN A 150 10.10 -5.91 -2.50
N VAL A 151 10.87 -5.07 -1.79
CA VAL A 151 10.53 -3.65 -1.55
C VAL A 151 10.37 -2.88 -2.85
N LEU A 152 11.23 -3.13 -3.85
CA LEU A 152 11.09 -2.52 -5.17
C LEU A 152 9.81 -3.01 -5.89
N GLY A 153 9.47 -4.29 -5.74
CA GLY A 153 8.24 -4.88 -6.26
C GLY A 153 6.99 -4.19 -5.69
N ASP A 154 6.94 -4.00 -4.36
CA ASP A 154 5.85 -3.31 -3.69
C ASP A 154 5.64 -1.90 -4.23
N ALA A 155 6.75 -1.18 -4.48
CA ALA A 155 6.70 0.15 -5.06
C ALA A 155 6.17 0.16 -6.50
N PHE A 156 6.53 -0.84 -7.32
CA PHE A 156 5.97 -0.98 -8.66
C PHE A 156 4.47 -1.28 -8.62
N VAL A 157 4.01 -2.14 -7.70
CA VAL A 157 2.59 -2.45 -7.53
C VAL A 157 1.82 -1.21 -7.08
N ALA A 158 2.27 -0.53 -6.02
CA ALA A 158 1.64 0.70 -5.54
C ALA A 158 1.63 1.81 -6.61
N SER A 159 2.70 1.94 -7.40
CA SER A 159 2.73 2.88 -8.54
C SER A 159 1.75 2.50 -9.65
N THR A 160 1.55 1.20 -9.89
CA THR A 160 0.57 0.71 -10.88
C THR A 160 -0.85 0.95 -10.40
N VAL A 161 -1.16 0.59 -9.17
CA VAL A 161 -2.47 0.84 -8.53
C VAL A 161 -2.80 2.33 -8.55
N SER A 162 -1.82 3.18 -8.21
CA SER A 162 -1.97 4.63 -8.27
C SER A 162 -2.35 5.14 -9.66
N HIS A 163 -1.75 4.59 -10.71
CA HIS A 163 -2.09 4.97 -12.07
C HIS A 163 -3.55 4.69 -12.43
N TYR A 164 -4.11 3.56 -11.96
CA TYR A 164 -5.51 3.19 -12.25
C TYR A 164 -6.52 3.87 -11.34
N LEU A 165 -6.15 4.22 -10.11
CA LEU A 165 -7.06 4.85 -9.14
C LEU A 165 -7.07 6.38 -9.17
N GLU A 166 -6.14 7.01 -9.90
CA GLU A 166 -5.97 8.48 -9.91
C GLU A 166 -7.29 9.24 -10.15
N PHE A 167 -8.09 8.81 -11.13
CA PHE A 167 -9.37 9.46 -11.45
C PHE A 167 -10.41 9.31 -10.32
N LYS A 168 -10.54 8.11 -9.76
CA LYS A 168 -11.50 7.81 -8.68
C LYS A 168 -11.17 8.59 -7.41
N LEU A 169 -9.88 8.74 -7.11
CA LEU A 169 -9.42 9.52 -5.96
C LEU A 169 -9.77 11.01 -6.14
N LYS A 170 -9.47 11.59 -7.31
CA LYS A 170 -9.84 12.98 -7.62
C LYS A 170 -11.35 13.23 -7.56
N GLU A 171 -12.15 12.30 -8.07
CA GLU A 171 -13.62 12.40 -7.99
C GLU A 171 -14.11 12.38 -6.54
N THR A 172 -13.50 11.53 -5.70
CA THR A 172 -13.84 11.42 -4.28
C THR A 172 -13.46 12.72 -3.55
N ASP A 173 -12.28 13.27 -3.82
CA ASP A 173 -11.81 14.51 -3.21
C ASP A 173 -12.73 15.69 -3.57
N ASN A 174 -13.12 15.81 -4.84
CA ASN A 174 -14.05 16.85 -5.29
C ASN A 174 -15.43 16.75 -4.64
N LYS A 175 -15.94 15.53 -4.42
CA LYS A 175 -17.21 15.31 -3.72
C LYS A 175 -17.11 15.71 -2.25
N LEU A 176 -15.99 15.42 -1.59
CA LEU A 176 -15.77 15.79 -0.19
C LEU A 176 -15.72 17.31 -0.03
N ILE A 177 -14.95 18.01 -0.87
CA ILE A 177 -14.87 19.47 -0.87
C ILE A 177 -16.24 20.10 -1.07
N LYS A 178 -17.00 19.63 -2.07
CA LYS A 178 -18.35 20.15 -2.32
C LYS A 178 -19.29 19.95 -1.14
N ASN A 179 -19.22 18.79 -0.48
CA ASN A 179 -20.05 18.50 0.70
C ASN A 179 -19.67 19.39 1.91
N GLU A 180 -18.40 19.72 2.07
CA GLU A 180 -17.90 20.64 3.10
C GLU A 180 -18.37 22.07 2.82
N GLU A 181 -18.21 22.58 1.60
CA GLU A 181 -18.72 23.90 1.18
C GLU A 181 -20.24 24.02 1.38
N GLU A 182 -21.00 22.97 1.02
CA GLU A 182 -22.44 22.93 1.26
C GLU A 182 -22.80 22.89 2.75
N LYS A 183 -21.99 22.25 3.60
CA LYS A 183 -22.19 22.26 5.06
C LYS A 183 -21.92 23.64 5.65
N GLU A 184 -20.79 24.26 5.32
CA GLU A 184 -20.44 25.60 5.80
C GLU A 184 -21.48 26.63 5.36
N GLY A 185 -21.94 26.56 4.11
CA GLY A 185 -23.00 27.42 3.60
C GLY A 185 -24.33 27.24 4.35
N ARG A 186 -24.69 26.00 4.72
CA ARG A 186 -25.89 25.73 5.54
C ARG A 186 -25.75 26.26 6.97
N GLU A 187 -24.60 26.07 7.60
CA GLU A 187 -24.32 26.57 8.95
C GLU A 187 -24.35 28.10 9.00
N PHE A 188 -23.67 28.76 8.07
CA PHE A 188 -23.66 30.22 7.97
C PHE A 188 -25.08 30.80 7.75
N ASN A 189 -25.89 30.16 6.92
CA ASN A 189 -27.25 30.61 6.65
C ASN A 189 -28.18 30.40 7.86
N ASN A 190 -27.98 29.30 8.61
CA ASN A 190 -28.67 29.08 9.89
C ASN A 190 -28.27 30.14 10.92
N ASP A 191 -26.99 30.47 11.03
CA ASP A 191 -26.50 31.51 11.95
C ASP A 191 -27.05 32.90 11.63
N LEU A 192 -27.13 33.26 10.35
CA LEU A 192 -27.78 34.49 9.90
C LEU A 192 -29.25 34.52 10.29
N LYS A 193 -29.97 33.40 10.11
CA LYS A 193 -31.38 33.28 10.47
C LYS A 193 -31.61 33.42 11.97
N ILE A 194 -30.74 32.83 12.80
CA ILE A 194 -30.77 32.98 14.27
C ILE A 194 -30.50 34.43 14.67
N LYS A 195 -29.51 35.10 14.08
CA LYS A 195 -29.21 36.52 14.34
C LYS A 195 -30.36 37.46 13.93
N GLN A 196 -31.06 37.15 12.84
CA GLN A 196 -32.24 37.90 12.41
C GLN A 196 -33.42 37.70 13.37
N LEU A 197 -33.68 36.47 13.83
CA LEU A 197 -34.73 36.18 14.81
C LEU A 197 -34.49 36.89 16.14
N ASN A 198 -33.23 36.93 16.60
CA ASN A 198 -32.86 37.53 17.88
C ASN A 198 -32.59 39.05 17.79
N ASN A 199 -32.87 39.69 16.65
CA ASN A 199 -32.66 41.13 16.49
C ASN A 199 -33.77 41.93 17.22
N PRO A 200 -33.45 42.72 18.27
CA PRO A 200 -34.44 43.44 19.06
C PRO A 200 -35.27 44.44 18.24
N LEU A 201 -34.73 44.95 17.12
CA LEU A 201 -35.39 45.90 16.21
C LEU A 201 -36.49 45.27 15.34
N ILE A 202 -36.47 43.94 15.16
CA ILE A 202 -37.49 43.21 14.38
C ILE A 202 -38.62 42.74 15.30
N SER A 203 -38.29 42.30 16.52
CA SER A 203 -39.27 41.94 17.56
C SER A 203 -40.21 43.11 17.92
N SER A 204 -39.67 44.34 17.98
CA SER A 204 -40.45 45.54 18.28
C SER A 204 -41.29 46.09 17.12
N ARG A 205 -41.06 45.65 15.86
CA ARG A 205 -41.92 45.97 14.71
C ARG A 205 -43.18 45.10 14.63
N HIS A 206 -43.11 43.84 15.06
CA HIS A 206 -44.31 43.00 15.12
C HIS A 206 -45.29 43.50 16.18
N HIS A 207 -44.80 43.96 17.34
CA HIS A 207 -45.68 44.49 18.38
C HIS A 207 -46.36 45.83 18.03
N SER A 208 -45.78 46.62 17.12
CA SER A 208 -46.34 47.91 16.71
C SER A 208 -47.31 47.82 15.53
N GLN A 209 -47.21 46.79 14.67
CA GLN A 209 -48.19 46.54 13.60
C GLN A 209 -49.52 45.96 14.12
N ASP A 210 -49.47 45.13 15.18
CA ASP A 210 -50.70 44.57 15.76
C ASP A 210 -51.59 45.64 16.42
N ASN A 211 -50.99 46.67 17.03
CA ASN A 211 -51.74 47.77 17.64
C ASN A 211 -52.44 48.68 16.62
N ASN A 212 -51.82 48.96 15.47
CA ASN A 212 -52.45 49.78 14.42
C ASN A 212 -53.60 49.06 13.70
N THR A 213 -53.57 47.73 13.65
CA THR A 213 -54.62 46.93 13.01
C THR A 213 -55.84 46.78 13.91
N GLN A 214 -55.69 46.86 15.24
CA GLN A 214 -56.81 46.92 16.19
C GLN A 214 -57.49 48.30 16.20
N LEU A 215 -56.73 49.40 16.14
CA LEU A 215 -57.28 50.76 16.11
C LEU A 215 -58.12 51.07 14.84
N ALA A 216 -57.78 50.46 13.71
CA ALA A 216 -58.55 50.60 12.47
C ALA A 216 -59.87 49.80 12.46
N ARG A 217 -60.06 48.85 13.39
CA ARG A 217 -61.30 48.07 13.51
C ARG A 217 -62.30 48.65 14.52
N THR A 218 -61.86 49.54 15.41
CA THR A 218 -62.73 50.19 16.42
C THR A 218 -63.25 51.56 16.00
N SER A 219 -63.05 51.97 14.75
CA SER A 219 -63.45 53.29 14.22
C SER A 219 -64.60 53.23 13.20
N ASN A 220 -65.25 52.06 13.06
CA ASN A 220 -66.35 51.82 12.11
C ASN A 220 -67.66 51.33 12.76
N ASP A 221 -67.79 51.44 14.09
CA ASP A 221 -69.05 51.23 14.83
C ASP A 221 -69.44 52.48 15.62
#